data_AF-A0A963EHG3-F1
#
_entry.id   AF-A0A963EHG3-F1
#
_cell.length_a   1.000
_cell.length_b   1.000
_cell.length_c   1.000
_cell.angle_alpha   90.00
_cell.angle_beta   90.00
_cell.angle_gamma   90.00
#
_symmetry.space_group_name_H-M   'P 1'
#
loop_
_entity.id
_entity.type
_entity.pdbx_description
1 polymer ?
#
loop_
_entity_poly.entity_id
_entity_poly.type
_entity_poly.pdbx_seq_one_letter_code
_entity_poly.pdbx_strand_id
1 'polypeptide(L)'
;AAEAPNPTVDIITVAGHRFLQFIDSDLLAPLDTARITNWGNINPVFSESDWATINGDKWGAPILSGAEIFAYNTDIVSEEEARTWSTLFSDSHAGQTAYIIQDMMSIIMLYLGYDG
;
A
#
# COMPACT_ATOMS: atom_id res chain seq x y z
N ALA A 1 18.09 -17.32 12.52
CA ALA A 1 16.69 -17.63 12.17
C ALA A 1 16.27 -16.81 10.95
N ALA A 2 16.25 -15.48 11.01
CA ALA A 2 16.00 -14.62 9.84
C ALA A 2 17.16 -14.61 8.82
N GLU A 3 18.42 -14.63 9.29
CA GLU A 3 19.63 -14.62 8.44
C GLU A 3 20.09 -16.02 7.97
N ALA A 4 19.22 -17.03 8.02
CA ALA A 4 19.56 -18.37 7.53
C ALA A 4 19.42 -18.42 5.99
N PRO A 5 20.19 -19.27 5.27
CA PRO A 5 20.16 -19.33 3.81
C PRO A 5 18.79 -19.75 3.22
N ASN A 6 17.90 -20.33 4.02
CA ASN A 6 16.51 -20.65 3.66
C ASN A 6 15.60 -20.28 4.85
N PRO A 7 15.25 -19.00 5.03
CA PRO A 7 14.41 -18.61 6.14
C PRO A 7 12.99 -19.15 5.93
N THR A 8 12.42 -19.72 6.98
CA THR A 8 11.01 -20.12 7.02
C THR A 8 10.26 -19.20 7.97
N VAL A 9 9.02 -18.86 7.64
CA VAL A 9 8.16 -18.00 8.46
C VAL A 9 6.76 -18.57 8.52
N ASP A 10 6.11 -18.46 9.67
CA ASP A 10 4.69 -18.81 9.82
C ASP A 10 3.77 -17.65 9.40
N ILE A 11 4.24 -16.41 9.56
CA ILE A 11 3.50 -15.18 9.28
C ILE A 11 4.44 -14.20 8.59
N ILE A 12 3.96 -13.58 7.51
CA ILE A 12 4.63 -12.51 6.78
C ILE A 12 3.65 -11.38 6.49
N THR A 13 4.12 -10.14 6.54
CA THR A 13 3.34 -8.97 6.12
C THR A 13 3.66 -8.65 4.68
N VAL A 14 2.69 -8.84 3.79
CA VAL A 14 2.84 -8.61 2.36
C VAL A 14 2.06 -7.36 1.98
N ALA A 15 2.68 -6.45 1.24
CA ALA A 15 1.99 -5.29 0.68
C ALA A 15 0.93 -5.75 -0.34
N GLY A 16 -0.24 -5.12 -0.36
CA GLY A 16 -1.36 -5.55 -1.22
C GLY A 16 -0.99 -5.71 -2.70
N HIS A 17 -0.16 -4.83 -3.26
CA HIS A 17 0.29 -4.93 -4.65
C HIS A 17 1.23 -6.12 -4.95
N ARG A 18 1.71 -6.84 -3.94
CA ARG A 18 2.56 -8.04 -4.07
C ARG A 18 1.80 -9.34 -3.82
N PHE A 19 0.56 -9.29 -3.34
CA PHE A 19 -0.20 -10.47 -2.93
C PHE A 19 -0.31 -11.53 -4.02
N LEU A 20 -0.68 -11.12 -5.25
CA LEU A 20 -0.78 -12.01 -6.39
C LEU A 20 0.56 -12.70 -6.71
N GLN A 21 1.68 -11.98 -6.67
CA GLN A 21 3.00 -12.56 -6.93
C GLN A 21 3.34 -13.66 -5.94
N PHE A 22 2.96 -13.49 -4.66
CA PHE A 22 3.18 -14.50 -3.62
C PHE A 22 2.27 -15.71 -3.77
N ILE A 23 0.99 -15.49 -4.14
CA ILE A 23 0.02 -16.55 -4.40
C ILE A 23 0.45 -17.38 -5.60
N ASP A 24 0.79 -16.73 -6.73
CA ASP A 24 1.20 -17.39 -7.98
C ASP A 24 2.54 -18.14 -7.84
N SER A 25 3.37 -17.73 -6.88
CA SER A 25 4.65 -18.38 -6.57
C SER A 25 4.54 -19.50 -5.53
N ASP A 26 3.32 -19.85 -5.09
CA ASP A 26 3.07 -20.88 -4.08
C ASP A 26 3.78 -20.60 -2.73
N LEU A 27 3.87 -19.31 -2.37
CA LEU A 27 4.54 -18.86 -1.13
C LEU A 27 3.56 -18.61 0.03
N LEU A 28 2.24 -18.67 -0.23
CA LEU A 28 1.19 -18.45 0.76
C LEU A 28 0.16 -19.58 0.70
N ALA A 29 -0.46 -19.86 1.85
CA ALA A 29 -1.64 -20.72 1.93
C ALA A 29 -2.90 -19.86 2.14
N PRO A 30 -4.08 -20.30 1.67
CA PRO A 30 -5.33 -19.61 1.95
C PRO A 30 -5.62 -19.62 3.46
N LEU A 31 -6.21 -18.53 3.93
CA LEU A 31 -6.54 -18.29 5.34
C LEU A 31 -7.94 -18.80 5.67
N ASP A 32 -8.02 -19.76 6.58
CA ASP A 32 -9.28 -20.18 7.18
C ASP A 32 -9.75 -19.18 8.24
N THR A 33 -10.62 -18.25 7.83
CA THR A 33 -11.14 -17.18 8.68
C THR A 33 -12.05 -17.69 9.79
N ALA A 34 -12.63 -18.89 9.66
CA ALA A 34 -13.48 -19.49 10.70
C ALA A 34 -12.67 -19.85 11.96
N ARG A 35 -11.36 -20.01 11.84
CA ARG A 35 -10.43 -20.25 12.95
C ARG A 35 -10.03 -18.98 13.69
N ILE A 36 -10.36 -17.80 13.16
CA ILE A 36 -10.03 -16.51 13.74
C ILE A 36 -11.26 -15.97 14.47
N THR A 37 -11.32 -16.18 15.79
CA THR A 37 -12.50 -15.83 16.61
C THR A 37 -12.90 -14.35 16.53
N ASN A 38 -11.95 -13.48 16.19
CA ASN A 38 -12.15 -12.03 16.10
C ASN A 38 -12.30 -11.53 14.66
N TRP A 39 -12.43 -12.40 13.66
CA TRP A 39 -12.54 -12.00 12.25
C TRP A 39 -13.67 -11.00 12.02
N GLY A 40 -14.82 -11.23 12.68
CA GLY A 40 -15.99 -10.35 12.58
C GLY A 40 -15.80 -8.94 13.14
N ASN A 41 -14.68 -8.64 13.81
CA ASN A 41 -14.37 -7.29 14.30
C ASN A 41 -13.68 -6.43 13.23
N ILE A 42 -13.24 -7.03 12.12
CA ILE A 42 -12.59 -6.32 11.01
C ILE A 42 -13.67 -5.59 10.22
N ASN A 43 -13.39 -4.34 9.84
CA ASN A 43 -14.31 -3.58 9.00
C ASN A 43 -14.52 -4.32 7.66
N PRO A 44 -15.78 -4.56 7.22
CA PRO A 44 -16.07 -5.27 5.98
C PRO A 44 -15.41 -4.69 4.74
N VAL A 45 -15.13 -3.38 4.70
CA VAL A 45 -14.36 -2.74 3.62
C VAL A 45 -12.98 -3.40 3.42
N PHE A 46 -12.39 -3.96 4.47
CA PHE A 46 -11.11 -4.66 4.40
C PHE A 46 -11.26 -6.18 4.35
N SER A 47 -12.08 -6.77 5.23
CA SER A 47 -12.25 -8.23 5.27
C SER A 47 -12.89 -8.78 4.00
N GLU A 48 -13.78 -8.01 3.37
CA GLU A 48 -14.53 -8.40 2.17
C GLU A 48 -14.03 -7.74 0.88
N SER A 49 -12.83 -7.15 0.92
CA SER A 49 -12.24 -6.52 -0.25
C SER A 49 -11.80 -7.52 -1.33
N ASP A 50 -11.91 -7.10 -2.59
CA ASP A 50 -11.45 -7.88 -3.75
C ASP A 50 -9.93 -8.08 -3.75
N TRP A 51 -9.17 -7.10 -3.21
CA TRP A 51 -7.71 -7.22 -3.14
C TRP A 51 -7.25 -8.26 -2.09
N ALA A 52 -8.08 -8.59 -1.11
CA ALA A 52 -7.82 -9.67 -0.14
C ALA A 52 -8.51 -11.00 -0.51
N THR A 53 -9.40 -10.98 -1.52
CA THR A 53 -10.20 -12.13 -1.96
C THR A 53 -9.82 -12.50 -3.38
N ILE A 54 -8.95 -13.49 -3.54
CA ILE A 54 -8.40 -13.89 -4.83
C ILE A 54 -8.79 -15.34 -5.09
N ASN A 55 -9.33 -15.62 -6.27
CA ASN A 55 -9.83 -16.96 -6.66
C ASN A 55 -10.87 -17.56 -5.70
N GLY A 56 -11.64 -16.71 -5.00
CA GLY A 56 -12.67 -17.13 -4.04
C GLY A 56 -12.18 -17.37 -2.62
N ASP A 57 -10.87 -17.27 -2.37
CA ASP A 57 -10.27 -17.49 -1.06
C ASP A 57 -9.78 -16.17 -0.43
N LYS A 58 -9.77 -16.14 0.91
CA LYS A 58 -9.10 -15.08 1.69
C LYS A 58 -7.64 -15.49 1.88
N TRP A 59 -6.70 -14.63 1.54
CA TRP A 59 -5.27 -14.98 1.57
C TRP A 59 -4.47 -14.36 2.72
N GLY A 60 -5.13 -13.57 3.58
CA GLY A 60 -4.50 -13.00 4.75
C GLY A 60 -5.46 -12.16 5.59
N ALA A 61 -4.97 -11.72 6.75
CA ALA A 61 -5.68 -10.82 7.64
C ALA A 61 -5.20 -9.38 7.41
N PRO A 62 -6.10 -8.40 7.18
CA PRO A 62 -5.71 -7.00 7.06
C PRO A 62 -5.18 -6.47 8.40
N ILE A 63 -3.97 -5.91 8.40
CA ILE A 63 -3.31 -5.37 9.60
C ILE A 63 -3.20 -3.85 9.61
N LEU A 64 -3.07 -3.23 8.43
CA LEU A 64 -2.86 -1.81 8.27
C LEU A 64 -3.44 -1.37 6.92
N SER A 65 -4.09 -0.22 6.92
CA SER A 65 -4.51 0.50 5.73
C SER A 65 -4.04 1.94 5.88
N GLY A 66 -3.60 2.54 4.79
CA GLY A 66 -3.07 3.89 4.75
C GLY A 66 -3.04 4.42 3.33
N ALA A 67 -2.68 5.69 3.21
CA ALA A 67 -2.47 6.34 1.93
C ALA A 67 -1.10 7.00 1.93
N GLU A 68 -0.55 7.16 0.73
CA GLU A 68 0.55 8.09 0.51
C GLU A 68 0.04 9.52 0.74
N ILE A 69 0.79 10.30 1.50
CA ILE A 69 0.40 11.65 1.89
C ILE A 69 1.48 12.65 1.50
N PHE A 70 1.06 13.88 1.23
CA PHE A 70 1.98 14.99 1.04
C PHE A 70 2.37 15.59 2.40
N ALA A 71 3.56 15.24 2.87
CA ALA A 71 4.16 15.89 4.04
C ALA A 71 4.94 17.15 3.61
N TYR A 72 4.76 18.25 4.33
CA TYR A 72 5.38 19.54 4.01
C TYR A 72 5.77 20.33 5.27
N ASN A 73 6.68 21.29 5.11
CA ASN A 73 7.03 22.26 6.15
C ASN A 73 6.09 23.47 6.07
N THR A 74 5.30 23.69 7.12
CA THR A 74 4.29 24.76 7.19
C THR A 74 4.85 26.18 7.19
N ASP A 75 6.15 26.35 7.48
CA ASP A 75 6.83 27.65 7.42
C ASP A 75 7.24 28.02 5.98
N ILE A 76 7.20 27.05 5.04
CA ILE A 76 7.68 27.20 3.66
C ILE A 76 6.54 27.03 2.66
N VAL A 77 5.66 26.05 2.88
CA VAL A 77 4.53 25.74 1.99
C VAL A 77 3.24 26.01 2.76
N SER A 78 2.36 26.82 2.19
CA SER A 78 1.07 27.14 2.79
C SER A 78 0.10 25.95 2.71
N GLU A 79 -0.94 25.96 3.56
CA GLU A 79 -2.00 24.94 3.49
C GLU A 79 -2.72 24.94 2.13
N GLU A 80 -2.85 26.10 1.48
CA GLU A 80 -3.45 26.20 0.15
C GLU A 80 -2.60 25.51 -0.92
N GLU A 81 -1.28 25.74 -0.90
CA GLU A 81 -0.33 25.08 -1.79
C GLU A 81 -0.27 23.56 -1.52
N ALA A 82 -0.43 23.12 -0.28
CA ALA A 82 -0.40 21.70 0.07
C ALA A 82 -1.64 20.89 -0.38
N ARG A 83 -2.68 21.54 -0.94
CA ARG A 83 -3.93 20.88 -1.37
C ARG A 83 -3.87 20.21 -2.74
N THR A 84 -2.70 20.19 -3.39
CA THR A 84 -2.51 19.57 -4.71
C THR A 84 -1.14 18.92 -4.85
N TRP A 85 -1.06 17.84 -5.64
CA TRP A 85 0.21 17.21 -6.02
C TRP A 85 1.05 18.08 -6.96
N SER A 86 0.45 19.08 -7.64
CA SER A 86 1.17 20.03 -8.50
C SER A 86 2.34 20.73 -7.79
N THR A 87 2.22 20.92 -6.48
CA THR A 87 3.21 21.63 -5.66
C THR A 87 4.56 20.92 -5.64
N LEU A 88 4.58 19.58 -5.75
CA LEU A 88 5.82 18.81 -5.86
C LEU A 88 6.64 19.16 -7.12
N PHE A 89 5.96 19.64 -8.17
CA PHE A 89 6.52 19.95 -9.49
C PHE A 89 6.60 21.45 -9.77
N SER A 90 6.31 22.30 -8.78
CA SER A 90 6.40 23.75 -8.93
C SER A 90 7.86 24.21 -9.02
N ASP A 91 8.15 25.13 -9.94
CA ASP A 91 9.45 25.80 -10.03
C ASP A 91 9.79 26.57 -8.74
N SER A 92 8.79 27.00 -7.94
CA SER A 92 8.99 27.70 -6.67
C SER A 92 9.71 26.87 -5.61
N HIS A 93 9.63 25.53 -5.70
CA HIS A 93 10.23 24.58 -4.76
C HIS A 93 11.28 23.70 -5.43
N ALA A 94 11.86 24.17 -6.55
CA ALA A 94 12.90 23.44 -7.26
C ALA A 94 14.08 23.06 -6.33
N GLY A 95 14.43 21.77 -6.29
CA GLY A 95 15.48 21.24 -5.42
C GLY A 95 15.10 21.09 -3.94
N GLN A 96 13.83 21.32 -3.57
CA GLN A 96 13.32 21.20 -2.20
C GLN A 96 12.36 20.02 -2.02
N THR A 97 12.02 19.32 -3.10
CA THR A 97 11.10 18.18 -3.09
C THR A 97 11.84 16.85 -3.11
N ALA A 98 11.38 15.89 -2.32
CA ALA A 98 11.80 14.49 -2.40
C ALA A 98 10.57 13.59 -2.52
N TYR A 99 10.69 12.53 -3.32
CA TYR A 99 9.62 11.56 -3.50
C TYR A 99 10.16 10.17 -3.87
N ILE A 100 9.35 9.14 -3.61
CA ILE A 100 9.65 7.76 -3.97
C ILE A 100 9.13 7.52 -5.39
N ILE A 101 10.02 7.16 -6.32
CA ILE A 101 9.66 7.01 -7.73
C ILE A 101 8.54 5.98 -7.90
N GLN A 102 8.67 4.80 -7.30
CA GLN A 102 7.69 3.71 -7.46
C GLN A 102 6.26 4.16 -7.09
N ASP A 103 6.14 4.92 -6.01
CA ASP A 103 4.87 5.38 -5.44
C ASP A 103 4.32 6.58 -6.23
N MET A 104 5.20 7.51 -6.65
CA MET A 104 4.79 8.69 -7.42
C MET A 104 4.47 8.44 -8.88
N MET A 105 4.87 7.33 -9.48
CA MET A 105 4.62 7.09 -10.91
C MET A 105 3.13 7.19 -11.24
N SER A 106 2.24 6.53 -10.47
CA SER A 106 0.79 6.61 -10.72
C SER A 106 0.24 8.01 -10.46
N ILE A 107 0.74 8.72 -9.43
CA ILE A 107 0.34 10.11 -9.17
C ILE A 107 0.73 11.03 -10.33
N ILE A 108 1.94 10.87 -10.87
CA ILE A 108 2.44 11.63 -12.02
C ILE A 108 1.63 11.30 -13.28
N MET A 109 1.32 10.03 -13.52
CA MET A 109 0.48 9.62 -14.65
C MET A 109 -0.89 10.31 -14.60
N LEU A 110 -1.55 10.29 -13.43
CA LEU A 110 -2.82 10.98 -13.22
C LEU A 110 -2.69 12.50 -13.39
N TYR A 111 -1.62 13.10 -12.86
CA TYR A 111 -1.36 14.54 -13.01
C TYR A 111 -1.21 14.96 -14.48
N LEU A 112 -0.57 14.11 -15.30
CA LEU A 112 -0.39 14.33 -16.73
C LEU A 112 -1.63 13.97 -17.56
N GLY A 113 -2.70 13.47 -16.93
CA GLY A 113 -3.97 13.12 -17.59
C GLY A 113 -4.01 11.72 -18.22
N TYR A 114 -3.10 10.83 -17.84
CA TYR A 114 -3.16 9.40 -18.19
C TYR A 114 -4.03 8.62 -17.21
N ASP A 115 -4.52 7.44 -17.61
CA ASP A 115 -5.10 6.49 -16.66
C ASP A 115 -3.96 5.82 -15.89
N GLY A 116 -3.89 6.11 -14.59
CA GLY A 116 -2.81 5.68 -13.72
C GLY A 116 -2.88 4.21 -13.30
#